data_AF-A0A940TMU4-F1
#
_entry.id   AF-A0A940TMU4-F1
#
_cell.length_a   1.000
_cell.length_b   1.000
_cell.length_c   1.000
_cell.angle_alpha   90.00
_cell.angle_beta   90.00
_cell.angle_gamma   90.00
#
_symmetry.space_group_name_H-M   'P 1'
#
loop_
_entity.id
_entity.type
_entity.pdbx_description
1 polymer ?
#
loop_
_entity_poly.entity_id
_entity_poly.type
_entity_poly.pdbx_seq_one_letter_code
_entity_poly.pdbx_strand_id
1 'polypeptide(L)'
;RTTDPQKVIKAIESEPLAWETPEGWKIMRKGDHAVVEDVVWGETLFSDKYGFAILKNLQAIQAEQICRTPEELKAVRDNYEKRMKEPKK
;
A
#
# COMPACT_ATOMS: atom_id res chain seq x y z
N ARG A 1 -15.51 -15.18 -19.43
CA ARG A 1 -15.75 -14.31 -18.25
C ARG A 1 -16.34 -15.17 -17.14
N THR A 2 -15.79 -15.12 -15.92
CA THR A 2 -16.22 -15.97 -14.79
C THR A 2 -16.15 -15.16 -13.49
N THR A 3 -16.95 -15.55 -12.50
CA THR A 3 -16.92 -15.02 -11.13
C THR A 3 -16.45 -16.08 -10.13
N ASP A 4 -15.92 -17.21 -10.62
CA ASP A 4 -15.31 -18.24 -9.78
C ASP A 4 -14.04 -17.68 -9.09
N PRO A 5 -13.96 -17.70 -7.75
CA PRO A 5 -12.85 -17.08 -7.03
C PRO A 5 -11.48 -17.65 -7.38
N GLN A 6 -11.36 -18.96 -7.57
CA GLN A 6 -10.08 -19.63 -7.84
C GLN A 6 -9.56 -19.27 -9.23
N LYS A 7 -10.47 -19.16 -10.21
CA LYS A 7 -10.10 -18.71 -11.56
C LYS A 7 -9.71 -17.24 -11.58
N VAL A 8 -10.36 -16.39 -10.77
CA VAL A 8 -10.02 -14.97 -10.65
C VAL A 8 -8.64 -14.80 -10.00
N ILE A 9 -8.38 -15.47 -8.87
CA ILE A 9 -7.06 -15.45 -8.20
C ILE A 9 -5.97 -15.88 -9.18
N LYS A 10 -6.16 -17.02 -9.86
CA LYS A 10 -5.18 -17.53 -10.82
C LYS A 10 -4.88 -16.54 -11.95
N ALA A 11 -5.88 -15.80 -12.43
CA ALA A 11 -5.70 -14.78 -13.46
C ALA A 11 -5.01 -13.51 -12.94
N ILE A 12 -5.28 -13.12 -11.69
CA ILE A 12 -4.61 -11.99 -11.03
C ILE A 12 -3.14 -12.32 -10.74
N GLU A 13 -2.84 -13.58 -10.43
CA GLU A 13 -1.48 -14.04 -10.07
C GLU A 13 -0.64 -14.55 -11.26
N SER A 14 -1.21 -14.67 -12.46
CA SER A 14 -0.48 -15.17 -13.64
C SER A 14 0.52 -14.15 -14.18
N GLU A 15 0.21 -12.87 -14.03
CA GLU A 15 1.06 -11.72 -14.35
C GLU A 15 0.89 -10.70 -13.23
N PRO A 16 1.89 -9.85 -12.93
CA PRO A 16 1.68 -8.78 -11.97
C PRO A 16 0.53 -7.90 -12.47
N LEU A 17 -0.62 -7.96 -11.78
CA LEU A 17 -1.77 -7.13 -12.12
C LEU A 17 -1.37 -5.67 -11.90
N ALA A 18 -1.18 -4.94 -13.00
CA ALA A 18 -0.83 -3.53 -13.02
C ALA A 18 -1.94 -2.72 -13.69
N TRP A 19 -2.26 -1.56 -13.11
CA TRP A 19 -3.28 -0.67 -13.67
C TRP A 19 -2.97 0.79 -13.34
N GLU A 20 -3.45 1.71 -14.18
CA GLU A 20 -3.31 3.15 -14.01
C GLU A 20 -4.54 3.72 -13.29
N THR A 21 -4.30 4.62 -12.33
CA THR A 21 -5.33 5.41 -11.63
C THR A 21 -4.95 6.89 -11.67
N PRO A 22 -5.81 7.81 -11.18
CA PRO A 22 -5.43 9.22 -11.03
C PRO A 22 -4.21 9.47 -10.13
N GLU A 23 -3.84 8.51 -9.30
CA GLU A 23 -2.66 8.56 -8.42
C GLU A 23 -1.38 8.05 -9.11
N GLY A 24 -1.50 7.44 -10.29
CA GLY A 24 -0.40 6.81 -11.03
C GLY A 24 -0.57 5.31 -11.20
N TRP A 25 0.54 4.61 -11.41
CA TRP A 25 0.54 3.16 -11.60
C TRP A 25 0.45 2.42 -10.25
N LYS A 26 -0.36 1.36 -10.23
CA LYS A 26 -0.48 0.44 -9.11
C LYS A 26 -0.17 -0.97 -9.56
N ILE A 27 0.48 -1.75 -8.69
CA ILE A 27 0.83 -3.15 -8.97
C ILE A 27 0.45 -4.02 -7.78
N MET A 28 -0.33 -5.07 -8.01
CA MET A 28 -0.63 -6.06 -6.97
C MET A 28 0.48 -7.12 -6.88
N ARG A 29 1.05 -7.31 -5.69
CA ARG A 29 2.05 -8.36 -5.44
C ARG A 29 1.38 -9.71 -5.29
N LYS A 30 1.94 -10.74 -5.93
CA LYS A 30 1.45 -12.12 -5.84
C LYS A 30 1.56 -12.75 -4.44
N GLY A 31 2.62 -12.44 -3.70
CA GLY A 31 2.93 -13.13 -2.43
C GLY A 31 1.97 -12.83 -1.29
N ASP A 32 1.46 -11.59 -1.22
CA ASP A 32 0.61 -11.11 -0.13
C ASP A 32 -0.64 -10.36 -0.60
N HIS A 33 -0.86 -10.28 -1.92
CA HIS A 33 -1.97 -9.55 -2.57
C HIS A 33 -2.06 -8.08 -2.17
N ALA A 34 -0.98 -7.51 -1.64
CA ALA A 34 -0.91 -6.10 -1.33
C ALA A 34 -0.65 -5.29 -2.60
N VAL A 35 -1.29 -4.14 -2.69
CA VAL A 35 -1.05 -3.17 -3.76
C VAL A 35 0.16 -2.33 -3.40
N VAL A 36 1.06 -2.20 -4.35
CA VAL A 36 2.15 -1.24 -4.34
C VAL A 36 1.74 -0.05 -5.18
N GLU A 37 1.84 1.13 -4.60
CA GLU A 37 1.47 2.39 -5.21
C GLU A 37 2.36 3.51 -4.66
N ASP A 38 2.44 4.60 -5.41
CA ASP A 38 2.96 5.86 -4.89
C ASP A 38 2.03 6.38 -3.79
N VAL A 39 2.59 6.99 -2.75
CA VAL A 39 1.80 7.65 -1.71
C VAL A 39 2.17 9.11 -1.60
N VAL A 40 1.22 9.92 -1.15
CA VAL A 40 1.43 11.35 -0.93
C VAL A 40 1.59 11.64 0.55
N TRP A 41 2.57 12.49 0.86
CA TRP A 41 2.76 13.05 2.19
C TRP A 41 2.73 14.57 2.12
N GLY A 42 2.16 15.21 3.14
CA GLY A 42 2.04 16.66 3.20
C GLY A 42 1.47 17.12 4.53
N GLU A 43 1.42 18.43 4.68
CA GLU A 43 0.86 19.08 5.87
C GLU A 43 -0.62 19.38 5.65
N THR A 44 -1.43 19.16 6.67
CA THR A 44 -2.86 19.48 6.64
C THR A 44 -3.08 21.00 6.74
N LEU A 45 -3.94 21.54 5.87
CA LEU A 45 -4.39 22.93 5.86
C LEU A 45 -5.90 22.99 5.57
N PHE A 46 -6.68 23.73 6.35
CA PHE A 46 -8.10 23.94 6.03
C PHE A 46 -8.25 24.83 4.79
N SER A 47 -9.13 24.45 3.85
CA SER A 47 -9.37 25.21 2.62
C SER A 47 -10.77 25.82 2.62
N ASP A 48 -10.85 27.16 2.66
CA ASP A 48 -12.14 27.87 2.53
C ASP A 48 -12.81 27.64 1.17
N LYS A 49 -12.00 27.43 0.12
CA LYS A 49 -12.49 27.14 -1.25
C LYS A 49 -13.27 25.83 -1.30
N TYR A 50 -12.83 24.80 -0.57
CA TYR A 50 -13.40 23.46 -0.64
C TYR A 50 -14.21 23.07 0.59
N GLY A 51 -14.10 23.83 1.69
CA GLY A 51 -14.81 23.58 2.95
C GLY A 51 -14.27 22.39 3.75
N PHE A 52 -13.08 21.88 3.43
CA PHE A 52 -12.43 20.78 4.16
C PHE A 52 -10.90 20.92 4.15
N ALA A 53 -10.24 20.08 4.94
CA ALA A 53 -8.79 20.06 5.04
C ALA A 53 -8.13 19.41 3.80
N ILE A 54 -7.21 20.13 3.19
CA ILE A 54 -6.37 19.69 2.07
C ILE A 54 -4.93 19.49 2.53
N LEU A 55 -4.12 18.85 1.69
CA LEU A 55 -2.68 18.76 1.89
C LEU A 55 -1.97 19.94 1.19
N LYS A 56 -1.05 20.61 1.90
CA LYS A 56 -0.06 21.54 1.35
C LYS A 56 1.34 20.91 1.46
N ASN A 57 2.33 21.51 0.79
CA ASN A 57 3.72 21.03 0.79
C ASN A 57 3.80 19.53 0.40
N LEU A 58 3.09 19.17 -0.66
CA LEU A 58 2.94 17.79 -1.10
C LEU A 58 4.25 17.22 -1.63
N GLN A 59 4.55 16.01 -1.21
CA GLN A 59 5.59 15.17 -1.76
C GLN A 59 4.99 13.82 -2.16
N ALA A 60 5.27 13.39 -3.39
CA ALA A 60 5.05 12.02 -3.81
C ALA A 60 6.23 11.17 -3.35
N ILE A 61 5.93 10.08 -2.65
CA ILE A 61 6.88 9.04 -2.28
C ILE A 61 6.61 7.89 -3.22
N GLN A 62 7.63 7.50 -3.98
CA GLN A 62 7.47 6.50 -5.03
C GLN A 62 7.33 5.10 -4.43
N ALA A 63 6.52 4.26 -5.07
CA ALA A 63 6.33 2.85 -4.76
C ALA A 63 7.65 2.11 -4.45
N GLU A 64 8.68 2.33 -5.27
CA GLU A 64 10.00 1.73 -5.14
C GLU A 64 10.75 2.18 -3.88
N GLN A 65 10.40 3.34 -3.32
CA GLN A 65 10.99 3.90 -2.11
C GLN A 65 10.31 3.40 -0.83
N ILE A 66 9.07 2.91 -0.93
CA ILE A 66 8.24 2.48 0.20
C ILE A 66 8.35 0.97 0.42
N CYS A 67 8.53 0.23 -0.67
CA CYS A 67 8.57 -1.22 -0.62
C CYS A 67 9.78 -1.71 0.17
N ARG A 68 9.51 -2.13 1.40
CA ARG A 68 10.44 -2.93 2.19
C ARG A 68 10.78 -4.22 1.46
N THR A 69 12.03 -4.66 1.56
CA THR A 69 12.40 -5.99 1.06
C THR A 69 11.64 -7.08 1.82
N PRO A 70 11.51 -8.30 1.27
CA PRO A 70 10.89 -9.42 1.99
C PRO A 70 11.48 -9.64 3.39
N GLU A 71 12.80 -9.44 3.55
CA GLU A 71 13.52 -9.57 4.82
C GLU A 71 13.10 -8.47 5.81
N GLU A 72 12.97 -7.23 5.34
CA GLU A 72 12.52 -6.10 6.14
C GLU A 72 11.05 -6.26 6.58
N LEU A 73 10.20 -6.79 5.70
CA LEU A 73 8.80 -7.12 6.03
C LEU A 73 8.73 -8.22 7.10
N LYS A 74 9.55 -9.27 6.96
CA LYS A 74 9.66 -10.33 7.97
C LYS A 74 10.11 -9.77 9.32
N ALA A 75 11.13 -8.92 9.34
CA ALA A 75 11.62 -8.31 10.58
C ALA A 75 10.56 -7.43 11.28
N VAL A 76 9.78 -6.66 10.51
CA VAL A 76 8.65 -5.89 11.04
C VAL A 76 7.60 -6.80 11.69
N ARG A 77 7.27 -7.92 11.03
CA ARG A 77 6.31 -8.90 11.56
C ARG A 77 6.82 -9.55 12.84
N ASP A 78 8.06 -10.02 12.86
CA ASP A 78 8.69 -10.63 14.03
C ASP A 78 8.72 -9.67 15.23
N ASN A 79 9.03 -8.39 15.00
CA ASN A 79 9.04 -7.36 16.03
C ASN A 79 7.64 -7.03 16.57
N TYR A 80 6.63 -7.00 15.70
CA TYR A 80 5.24 -6.83 16.12
C TYR A 80 4.77 -7.99 17.01
N GLU A 81 5.09 -9.23 16.63
CA GLU A 81 4.71 -10.41 17.40
C GLU A 81 5.41 -10.46 18.76
N LYS A 82 6.67 -10.03 18.84
CA LYS A 82 7.38 -9.85 20.12
C LYS A 82 6.66 -8.84 21.02
N ARG A 83 6.34 -7.66 20.50
CA ARG A 83 5.62 -6.60 21.25
C ARG A 83 4.24 -7.05 21.73
N MET A 84 3.54 -7.89 20.98
CA MET A 84 2.23 -8.43 21.38
C MET A 84 2.34 -9.49 22.48
N LYS A 85 3.49 -10.15 22.62
CA LYS A 85 3.77 -11.16 23.64
C LYS A 85 4.38 -10.57 24.91
N GLU A 86 4.85 -9.33 24.88
CA GLU A 86 5.32 -8.62 26.06
C GLU A 86 4.13 -8.25 26.96
N PRO A 87 4.20 -8.53 28.28
CA PRO A 87 3.17 -8.09 29.20
C PRO A 87 3.15 -6.56 29.21
N LYS A 88 1.97 -5.97 28.99
CA LYS A 88 1.78 -4.54 29.14
C LYS A 88 2.11 -4.17 30.60
N LYS A 89 3.14 -3.35 30.77
CA LYS A 89 3.48 -2.74 32.07
C LYS A 89 2.39 -1.76 32.50
#